data_AF-A0A9X5CRF2-F1
#
_entry.id   AF-A0A9X5CRF2-F1
#
_cell.length_a   1.000
_cell.length_b   1.000
_cell.length_c   1.000
_cell.angle_alpha   90.00
_cell.angle_beta   90.00
_cell.angle_gamma   90.00
#
_symmetry.space_group_name_H-M   'P 1'
#
loop_
_entity.id
_entity.type
_entity.pdbx_description
1 polymer ?
#
loop_
_entity_poly.entity_id
_entity_poly.type
_entity_poly.pdbx_seq_one_letter_code
_entity_poly.pdbx_strand_id
1 'polypeptide(L)'
;MTRAEQPTASPPAPDDALVADSRERAVRALLRRPQVKRLWSAQLVGGVGDVLALLVLVLLVLQASVAEQVFGGGYRGAAFAVATVFGVRILATLLFGAVLLGPLTSLTSQDGPLDRRWTMVGADGLRAALLIVAPLWIDWTPDNALAILLVTAFVAGVAERFWTVSREGAAPALLPGPPPEGASIRPLPDHLDALRRL
;
A
#
# COMPACT_ATOMS: atom_id res chain seq x y z
N MET A 1 -30.23 -10.11 40.76
CA MET A 1 -30.28 -9.05 39.72
C MET A 1 -30.50 -9.72 38.38
N THR A 2 -31.64 -9.42 37.78
CA THR A 2 -32.18 -10.06 36.56
C THR A 2 -31.65 -9.37 35.30
N ARG A 3 -31.67 -10.11 34.20
CA ARG A 3 -31.22 -9.83 32.81
C ARG A 3 -31.81 -8.58 32.12
N ALA A 4 -32.32 -7.60 32.87
CA ALA A 4 -33.13 -6.50 32.37
C ALA A 4 -32.34 -5.21 32.08
N GLU A 5 -31.06 -5.11 32.47
CA GLU A 5 -30.23 -3.92 32.22
C GLU A 5 -29.17 -4.15 31.13
N GLN A 6 -29.59 -4.62 29.97
CA GLN A 6 -28.75 -4.56 28.79
C GLN A 6 -29.12 -3.26 28.04
N PRO A 7 -28.23 -2.26 27.94
CA PRO A 7 -28.51 -1.06 27.18
C PRO A 7 -28.84 -1.47 25.75
N THR A 8 -30.08 -1.24 25.34
CA THR A 8 -30.48 -1.42 23.94
C THR A 8 -29.66 -0.41 23.14
N ALA A 9 -28.80 -0.88 22.24
CA ALA A 9 -28.02 0.00 21.38
C ALA A 9 -28.98 1.00 20.72
N SER A 10 -28.72 2.29 20.90
CA SER A 10 -29.54 3.34 20.27
C SER A 10 -29.54 3.11 18.76
N PRO A 11 -30.70 3.08 18.09
CA PRO A 11 -30.74 2.94 16.65
C PRO A 11 -29.97 4.11 16.01
N PRO A 12 -29.15 3.86 14.98
CA PRO A 12 -28.39 4.91 14.30
C PRO A 12 -29.37 5.98 13.79
N ALA A 13 -28.96 7.25 13.86
CA ALA A 13 -29.77 8.34 13.35
C ALA A 13 -30.11 8.09 11.87
N PRO A 14 -31.30 8.45 11.38
CA PRO A 14 -31.72 8.21 9.99
C PRO A 14 -30.67 8.67 8.96
N ASP A 15 -29.97 9.77 9.26
CA ASP A 15 -28.92 10.33 8.41
C ASP A 15 -27.68 9.43 8.31
N ASP A 16 -27.30 8.71 9.36
CA ASP A 16 -26.15 7.79 9.33
C ASP A 16 -26.41 6.59 8.42
N ALA A 17 -27.65 6.09 8.42
CA ALA A 17 -28.07 5.00 7.53
C ALA A 17 -28.04 5.44 6.06
N LEU A 18 -28.45 6.68 5.76
CA LEU A 18 -28.41 7.26 4.42
C LEU A 18 -26.98 7.50 3.93
N VAL A 19 -26.10 7.97 4.81
CA VAL A 19 -24.68 8.14 4.50
C VAL A 19 -24.02 6.79 4.22
N ALA A 20 -24.32 5.75 5.01
CA ALA A 20 -23.82 4.40 4.77
C ALA A 20 -24.27 3.83 3.41
N ASP A 21 -25.56 3.95 3.10
CA ASP A 21 -26.12 3.44 1.84
C ASP A 21 -25.59 4.21 0.60
N SER A 22 -25.44 5.53 0.71
CA SER A 22 -24.82 6.33 -0.37
C SER A 22 -23.36 5.93 -0.63
N ARG A 23 -22.58 5.64 0.43
CA ARG A 23 -21.21 5.12 0.31
C ARG A 23 -21.18 3.75 -0.35
N GLU A 24 -22.07 2.84 0.05
CA GLU A 24 -22.14 1.51 -0.56
C GLU A 24 -22.48 1.58 -2.04
N ARG A 25 -23.48 2.41 -2.41
CA ARG A 25 -23.85 2.66 -3.81
C ARG A 25 -22.70 3.27 -4.60
N ALA A 26 -21.98 4.25 -4.04
CA ALA A 26 -20.82 4.86 -4.67
C ALA A 26 -19.68 3.87 -4.89
N VAL A 27 -19.34 3.04 -3.89
CA VAL A 27 -18.33 1.99 -4.01
C VAL A 27 -18.72 0.99 -5.11
N ARG A 28 -19.97 0.55 -5.13
CA ARG A 28 -20.48 -0.37 -6.15
C ARG A 28 -20.44 0.24 -7.55
N ALA A 29 -20.73 1.54 -7.68
CA ALA A 29 -20.64 2.27 -8.95
C ALA A 29 -19.18 2.41 -9.43
N LEU A 30 -18.24 2.67 -8.51
CA LEU A 30 -16.80 2.75 -8.81
C LEU A 30 -16.24 1.40 -9.25
N LEU A 31 -16.59 0.31 -8.58
CA LEU A 31 -16.13 -1.05 -8.92
C LEU A 31 -16.66 -1.57 -10.26
N ARG A 32 -17.75 -1.01 -10.79
CA ARG A 32 -18.23 -1.31 -12.15
C ARG A 32 -17.29 -0.78 -13.23
N ARG A 33 -16.42 0.20 -12.93
CA ARG A 33 -15.44 0.68 -13.90
C ARG A 33 -14.23 -0.27 -13.97
N PRO A 34 -13.92 -0.83 -15.15
CA PRO A 34 -12.89 -1.87 -15.29
C PRO A 34 -11.49 -1.38 -14.91
N GLN A 35 -11.19 -0.10 -15.14
CA GLN A 35 -9.89 0.50 -14.80
C GLN A 35 -9.70 0.62 -13.28
N VAL A 36 -10.74 1.03 -12.55
CA VAL A 36 -10.73 1.11 -11.08
C VAL A 36 -10.59 -0.28 -10.47
N LYS A 37 -11.30 -1.27 -11.01
CA LYS A 37 -11.18 -2.67 -10.57
C LYS A 37 -9.75 -3.21 -10.75
N ARG A 38 -9.11 -2.92 -11.90
CA ARG A 38 -7.72 -3.34 -12.17
C ARG A 38 -6.72 -2.71 -11.21
N LEU A 39 -6.88 -1.41 -10.91
CA LEU A 39 -6.03 -0.72 -9.95
C LEU A 39 -6.17 -1.32 -8.53
N TRP A 40 -7.39 -1.65 -8.13
CA TRP A 40 -7.67 -2.31 -6.86
C TRP A 40 -7.05 -3.71 -6.77
N SER A 41 -7.18 -4.53 -7.81
CA SER A 41 -6.52 -5.84 -7.83
C SER A 41 -5.00 -5.71 -7.78
N ALA A 42 -4.42 -4.74 -8.50
CA ALA A 42 -2.98 -4.48 -8.47
C ALA A 42 -2.52 -4.02 -7.08
N GLN A 43 -3.32 -3.21 -6.38
CA GLN A 43 -3.04 -2.82 -5.00
C GLN A 43 -3.08 -3.98 -4.02
N LEU A 44 -4.08 -4.87 -4.13
CA LEU A 44 -4.18 -6.03 -3.23
C LEU A 44 -3.01 -7.00 -3.46
N VAL A 45 -2.75 -7.35 -4.72
CA VAL A 45 -1.62 -8.25 -5.06
C VAL A 45 -0.29 -7.61 -4.69
N GLY A 46 -0.11 -6.32 -4.98
CA GLY A 46 1.09 -5.57 -4.60
C GLY A 46 1.31 -5.55 -3.09
N GLY A 47 0.27 -5.26 -2.30
CA GLY A 47 0.36 -5.23 -0.84
C GLY A 47 0.67 -6.60 -0.22
N VAL A 48 0.08 -7.68 -0.76
CA VAL A 48 0.45 -9.05 -0.36
C VAL A 48 1.91 -9.34 -0.73
N GLY A 49 2.31 -8.96 -1.93
CA GLY A 49 3.70 -9.06 -2.38
C GLY A 49 4.67 -8.34 -1.47
N ASP A 50 4.34 -7.15 -0.98
CA ASP A 50 5.18 -6.37 -0.07
C ASP A 50 5.36 -7.01 1.30
N VAL A 51 4.28 -7.59 1.85
CA VAL A 51 4.36 -8.34 3.11
C VAL A 51 5.23 -9.59 2.93
N LEU A 52 5.02 -10.34 1.84
CA LEU A 52 5.84 -11.52 1.54
C LEU A 52 7.31 -11.15 1.30
N ALA A 53 7.58 -10.08 0.57
CA ALA A 53 8.92 -9.57 0.33
C ALA A 53 9.64 -9.24 1.64
N LEU A 54 8.95 -8.55 2.55
CA LEU A 54 9.47 -8.22 3.87
C LEU A 54 9.80 -9.50 4.66
N LEU A 55 8.89 -10.48 4.69
CA LEU A 55 9.12 -11.74 5.39
C LEU A 55 10.33 -12.50 4.82
N VAL A 56 10.44 -12.59 3.49
CA VAL A 56 11.59 -13.21 2.83
C VAL A 56 12.89 -12.51 3.21
N LEU A 57 12.93 -11.18 3.13
CA LEU A 57 14.12 -10.41 3.49
C LEU A 57 14.49 -10.56 4.97
N VAL A 58 13.50 -10.61 5.87
CA VAL A 58 13.72 -10.90 7.29
C VAL A 58 14.37 -12.27 7.47
N LEU A 59 13.88 -13.30 6.78
CA LEU A 59 14.45 -14.65 6.86
C LEU A 59 15.89 -14.70 6.33
N LEU A 60 16.17 -14.06 5.19
CA LEU A 60 17.52 -14.02 4.61
C LEU A 60 18.50 -13.26 5.51
N VAL A 61 18.09 -12.10 6.06
CA VAL A 61 18.92 -11.32 6.99
C VAL A 61 19.16 -12.09 8.29
N LEU A 62 18.14 -12.79 8.81
CA LEU A 62 18.29 -13.64 9.98
C LEU A 62 19.29 -14.78 9.71
N GLN A 63 19.17 -15.44 8.57
CA GLN A 63 20.10 -16.49 8.14
C GLN A 63 21.54 -15.98 8.09
N ALA A 64 21.79 -14.87 7.38
CA ALA A 64 23.11 -14.27 7.27
C ALA A 64 23.65 -13.81 8.63
N SER A 65 22.81 -13.17 9.44
CA SER A 65 23.19 -12.68 10.77
C SER A 65 23.56 -13.79 11.74
N VAL A 66 22.87 -14.93 11.70
CA VAL A 66 23.13 -16.06 12.60
C VAL A 66 24.40 -16.78 12.18
N ALA A 67 24.63 -16.94 10.87
CA ALA A 67 25.84 -17.56 10.34
C ALA A 67 27.11 -16.83 10.79
N GLU A 68 27.10 -15.49 10.74
CA GLU A 68 28.26 -14.68 11.12
C GLU A 68 28.26 -14.20 12.57
N GLN A 69 27.19 -14.49 13.33
CA GLN A 69 26.97 -13.99 14.69
C GLN A 69 27.18 -12.47 14.85
N VAL A 70 26.84 -11.68 13.82
CA VAL A 70 27.09 -10.22 13.77
C VAL A 70 26.55 -9.47 14.99
N PHE A 71 25.41 -9.92 15.52
CA PHE A 71 24.77 -9.31 16.70
C PHE A 71 24.99 -10.10 18.00
N GLY A 72 26.06 -10.91 18.09
CA GLY A 72 26.44 -11.64 19.31
C GLY A 72 25.68 -12.95 19.56
N GLY A 73 25.01 -13.49 18.54
CA GLY A 73 24.37 -14.80 18.56
C GLY A 73 23.11 -14.93 19.44
N GLY A 74 22.56 -16.14 19.47
CA GLY A 74 21.38 -16.50 20.27
C GLY A 74 20.10 -15.71 19.94
N TYR A 75 19.15 -15.72 20.87
CA TYR A 75 17.85 -15.05 20.69
C TYR A 75 17.97 -13.53 20.56
N ARG A 76 18.87 -12.91 21.33
CA ARG A 76 19.06 -11.45 21.32
C ARG A 76 19.59 -10.98 19.96
N GLY A 77 20.60 -11.68 19.41
CA GLY A 77 21.13 -11.39 18.09
C GLY A 77 20.09 -11.58 16.99
N ALA A 78 19.30 -12.65 17.06
CA ALA A 78 18.19 -12.89 16.14
C ALA A 78 17.13 -11.77 16.20
N ALA A 79 16.75 -11.33 17.40
CA ALA A 79 15.81 -10.23 17.58
C ALA A 79 16.35 -8.90 17.02
N PHE A 80 17.66 -8.62 17.20
CA PHE A 80 18.30 -7.46 16.60
C PHE A 80 18.35 -7.52 15.07
N ALA A 81 18.59 -8.69 14.48
CA ALA A 81 18.57 -8.87 13.03
C ALA A 81 17.20 -8.50 12.45
N VAL A 82 16.12 -9.06 13.04
CA VAL A 82 14.74 -8.74 12.65
C VAL A 82 14.47 -7.25 12.82
N ALA A 83 14.78 -6.67 13.99
CA ALA A 83 14.56 -5.26 14.28
C ALA A 83 15.28 -4.34 13.29
N THR A 84 16.49 -4.73 12.84
CA THR A 84 17.27 -3.95 11.88
C THR A 84 16.60 -3.90 10.51
N VAL A 85 15.99 -4.99 10.04
CA VAL A 85 15.23 -4.98 8.78
C VAL A 85 14.06 -4.01 8.85
N PHE A 86 13.30 -4.05 9.94
CA PHE A 86 12.21 -3.09 10.17
C PHE A 86 12.73 -1.65 10.29
N GLY A 87 13.85 -1.44 10.99
CA GLY A 87 14.49 -0.14 11.10
C GLY A 87 14.89 0.43 9.74
N VAL A 88 15.49 -0.38 8.87
CA VAL A 88 15.83 -0.01 7.49
C VAL A 88 14.58 0.34 6.67
N ARG A 89 13.47 -0.38 6.86
CA ARG A 89 12.19 -0.12 6.17
C ARG A 89 11.55 1.21 6.60
N ILE A 90 11.63 1.52 7.90
CA ILE A 90 11.22 2.81 8.43
C ILE A 90 12.12 3.90 7.86
N LEU A 91 13.43 3.70 7.87
CA LEU A 91 14.40 4.64 7.31
C LEU A 91 14.15 4.92 5.83
N ALA A 92 13.90 3.89 5.01
CA ALA A 92 13.53 4.04 3.60
C ALA A 92 12.29 4.93 3.42
N THR A 93 11.28 4.73 4.25
CA THR A 93 10.05 5.53 4.22
C THR A 93 10.32 6.99 4.60
N LEU A 94 11.09 7.21 5.67
CA LEU A 94 11.43 8.55 6.15
C LEU A 94 12.31 9.31 5.15
N LEU A 95 13.36 8.66 4.62
CA LEU A 95 14.26 9.28 3.65
C LEU A 95 13.57 9.55 2.32
N PHE A 96 12.71 8.64 1.87
CA PHE A 96 11.88 8.90 0.71
C PHE A 96 10.99 10.14 0.93
N GLY A 97 10.33 10.22 2.08
CA GLY A 97 9.50 11.37 2.43
C GLY A 97 10.30 12.68 2.51
N ALA A 98 11.43 12.66 3.20
CA ALA A 98 12.24 13.85 3.44
C ALA A 98 12.93 14.37 2.18
N VAL A 99 13.38 13.48 1.28
CA VAL A 99 14.29 13.84 0.19
C VAL A 99 13.67 13.66 -1.19
N LEU A 100 12.86 12.62 -1.39
CA LEU A 100 12.43 12.19 -2.72
C LEU A 100 11.01 12.64 -3.09
N LEU A 101 10.18 13.06 -2.13
CA LEU A 101 8.82 13.55 -2.40
C LEU A 101 8.81 14.77 -3.35
N GLY A 102 9.68 15.75 -3.12
CA GLY A 102 9.78 16.95 -3.96
C GLY A 102 10.19 16.63 -5.41
N PRO A 103 11.33 15.97 -5.64
CA PRO A 103 11.75 15.56 -6.98
C PRO A 103 10.73 14.66 -7.69
N LEU A 104 10.12 13.71 -6.96
CA LEU A 104 9.16 12.79 -7.55
C LEU A 104 7.87 13.48 -8.00
N THR A 105 7.36 14.44 -7.23
CA THR A 105 6.16 15.21 -7.60
C THR A 105 6.41 16.07 -8.84
N SER A 106 7.62 16.62 -9.00
CA SER A 106 8.06 17.31 -10.21
C SER A 106 8.09 16.37 -11.43
N LEU A 107 8.74 15.21 -11.29
CA LEU A 107 8.91 14.24 -12.38
C LEU A 107 7.61 13.58 -12.83
N THR A 108 6.66 13.39 -11.92
CA THR A 108 5.35 12.73 -12.19
C THR A 108 4.20 13.73 -12.38
N SER A 109 4.49 15.02 -12.49
CA SER A 109 3.51 16.06 -12.82
C SER A 109 2.85 15.81 -14.18
N GLN A 110 1.75 16.52 -14.49
CA GLN A 110 1.02 16.30 -15.77
C GLN A 110 1.90 16.58 -16.99
N ASP A 111 2.85 17.51 -16.88
CA ASP A 111 3.85 17.87 -17.90
C ASP A 111 5.25 17.27 -17.63
N GLY A 112 5.34 16.39 -16.63
CA GLY A 112 6.59 15.77 -16.20
C GLY A 112 7.07 14.68 -17.17
N PRO A 113 8.38 14.42 -17.24
CA PRO A 113 8.96 13.47 -18.20
C PRO A 113 8.66 11.99 -17.86
N LEU A 114 8.21 11.68 -16.64
CA LEU A 114 7.95 10.30 -16.21
C LEU A 114 6.47 9.97 -16.25
N ASP A 115 6.13 9.05 -17.16
CA ASP A 115 4.79 8.46 -17.21
C ASP A 115 4.56 7.58 -15.98
N ARG A 116 3.50 7.90 -15.23
CA ARG A 116 3.07 7.24 -13.99
C ARG A 116 2.82 5.73 -14.18
N ARG A 117 2.45 5.30 -15.39
CA ARG A 117 2.25 3.87 -15.68
C ARG A 117 3.57 3.13 -15.75
N TRP A 118 4.58 3.74 -16.37
CA TRP A 118 5.90 3.15 -16.50
C TRP A 118 6.69 3.18 -15.20
N THR A 119 6.51 4.21 -14.36
CA THR A 119 7.10 4.22 -13.00
C THR A 119 6.57 3.08 -12.15
N MET A 120 5.27 2.80 -12.24
CA MET A 120 4.63 1.68 -11.56
C MET A 120 5.24 0.36 -12.04
N VAL A 121 5.23 0.07 -13.35
CA VAL A 121 5.82 -1.16 -13.90
C VAL A 121 7.31 -1.29 -13.56
N GLY A 122 8.07 -0.20 -13.61
CA GLY A 122 9.48 -0.18 -13.24
C GLY A 122 9.72 -0.50 -11.77
N ALA A 123 8.90 0.04 -10.86
CA ALA A 123 8.99 -0.27 -9.44
C ALA A 123 8.64 -1.75 -9.14
N ASP A 124 7.65 -2.32 -9.83
CA ASP A 124 7.33 -3.76 -9.73
C ASP A 124 8.48 -4.63 -10.25
N GLY A 125 9.01 -4.30 -11.43
CA GLY A 125 10.12 -5.02 -12.03
C GLY A 125 11.37 -4.97 -11.15
N LEU A 126 11.70 -3.81 -10.59
CA LEU A 126 12.83 -3.66 -9.67
C LEU A 126 12.64 -4.50 -8.42
N ARG A 127 11.46 -4.48 -7.79
CA ARG A 127 11.18 -5.31 -6.60
C ARG A 127 11.27 -6.80 -6.90
N ALA A 128 10.72 -7.24 -8.02
CA ALA A 128 10.81 -8.64 -8.44
C ALA A 128 12.27 -9.06 -8.68
N ALA A 129 13.05 -8.25 -9.40
CA ALA A 129 14.46 -8.51 -9.64
C ALA A 129 15.26 -8.56 -8.32
N LEU A 130 15.04 -7.62 -7.41
CA LEU A 130 15.69 -7.61 -6.10
C LEU A 130 15.37 -8.87 -5.30
N LEU A 131 14.13 -9.35 -5.31
CA LEU A 131 13.76 -10.59 -4.61
C LEU A 131 14.35 -11.85 -5.23
N ILE A 132 14.47 -11.89 -6.56
CA ILE A 132 15.13 -12.99 -7.26
C ILE A 132 16.63 -13.03 -6.92
N VAL A 133 17.27 -11.87 -6.86
CA VAL A 133 18.71 -11.75 -6.60
C VAL A 133 19.05 -11.87 -5.11
N ALA A 134 18.14 -11.46 -4.21
CA ALA A 134 18.36 -11.44 -2.77
C ALA A 134 18.99 -12.72 -2.18
N PRO A 135 18.47 -13.94 -2.44
CA PRO A 135 19.07 -15.16 -1.89
C PRO A 135 20.48 -15.43 -2.42
N LEU A 136 20.80 -15.01 -3.64
CA LEU A 136 22.10 -15.25 -4.28
C LEU A 136 23.25 -14.52 -3.58
N TRP A 137 22.97 -13.43 -2.85
CA TRP A 137 24.00 -12.71 -2.09
C TRP A 137 24.64 -13.54 -0.98
N ILE A 138 23.90 -14.51 -0.44
CA ILE A 138 24.41 -15.41 0.60
C ILE A 138 25.51 -16.31 0.02
N ASP A 139 25.35 -16.77 -1.21
CA ASP A 139 26.31 -17.64 -1.88
C ASP A 139 27.45 -16.86 -2.56
N TRP A 140 27.13 -15.71 -3.18
CA TRP A 140 28.11 -14.93 -3.95
C TRP A 140 29.00 -14.05 -3.08
N THR A 141 28.47 -13.53 -1.98
CA THR A 141 29.14 -12.53 -1.14
C THR A 141 28.93 -12.82 0.35
N PRO A 142 29.34 -14.00 0.86
CA PRO A 142 29.03 -14.43 2.23
C PRO A 142 29.44 -13.37 3.27
N ASP A 143 30.69 -12.90 3.20
CA ASP A 143 31.27 -11.91 4.14
C ASP A 143 30.55 -10.55 4.18
N ASN A 144 29.72 -10.25 3.18
CA ASN A 144 28.99 -8.99 3.06
C ASN A 144 27.47 -9.20 2.92
N ALA A 145 26.99 -10.44 3.03
CA ALA A 145 25.62 -10.81 2.69
C ALA A 145 24.61 -10.02 3.53
N LEU A 146 24.87 -9.87 4.84
CA LEU A 146 24.02 -9.08 5.73
C LEU A 146 23.86 -7.64 5.22
N ALA A 147 24.96 -6.96 4.93
CA ALA A 147 24.95 -5.57 4.50
C ALA A 147 24.21 -5.39 3.17
N ILE A 148 24.49 -6.26 2.19
CA ILE A 148 23.87 -6.21 0.87
C ILE A 148 22.36 -6.53 0.95
N LEU A 149 21.96 -7.46 1.82
CA LEU A 149 20.54 -7.76 2.08
C LEU A 149 19.81 -6.58 2.73
N LEU A 150 20.45 -5.87 3.66
CA LEU A 150 19.88 -4.65 4.25
C LEU A 150 19.75 -3.53 3.20
N VAL A 151 20.76 -3.35 2.33
CA VAL A 151 20.66 -2.44 1.19
C VAL A 151 19.51 -2.85 0.25
N THR A 152 19.37 -4.14 -0.03
CA THR A 152 18.27 -4.68 -0.84
C THR A 152 16.91 -4.35 -0.22
N ALA A 153 16.76 -4.53 1.09
CA ALA A 153 15.55 -4.18 1.83
C ALA A 153 15.25 -2.67 1.79
N PHE A 154 16.29 -1.85 1.88
CA PHE A 154 16.17 -0.39 1.73
C PHE A 154 15.66 -0.01 0.34
N VAL A 155 16.31 -0.49 -0.72
CA VAL A 155 15.94 -0.17 -2.11
C VAL A 155 14.54 -0.68 -2.44
N ALA A 156 14.18 -1.89 -1.99
CA ALA A 156 12.83 -2.42 -2.14
C ALA A 156 11.79 -1.53 -1.45
N GLY A 157 12.09 -1.00 -0.25
CA GLY A 157 11.23 -0.04 0.44
C GLY A 157 11.09 1.30 -0.27
N VAL A 158 12.16 1.80 -0.86
CA VAL A 158 12.10 3.00 -1.70
C VAL A 158 11.23 2.75 -2.95
N ALA A 159 11.41 1.62 -3.62
CA ALA A 159 10.61 1.24 -4.80
C ALA A 159 9.11 1.12 -4.49
N GLU A 160 8.73 0.54 -3.35
CA GLU A 160 7.35 0.49 -2.88
C GLU A 160 6.75 1.89 -2.67
N ARG A 161 7.56 2.85 -2.17
CA ARG A 161 7.10 4.23 -2.01
C ARG A 161 6.89 4.93 -3.35
N PHE A 162 7.77 4.72 -4.34
CA PHE A 162 7.56 5.20 -5.71
C PHE A 162 6.26 4.66 -6.32
N TRP A 163 5.98 3.37 -6.14
CA TRP A 163 4.72 2.76 -6.59
C TRP A 163 3.50 3.44 -5.94
N THR A 164 3.55 3.62 -4.61
CA THR A 164 2.45 4.21 -3.82
C THR A 164 2.13 5.64 -4.26
N VAL A 165 3.15 6.50 -4.38
CA VAL A 165 2.98 7.90 -4.82
C VAL A 165 2.47 7.98 -6.26
N SER A 166 3.04 7.16 -7.16
CA SER A 166 2.60 7.14 -8.57
C SER A 166 1.13 6.74 -8.69
N ARG A 167 0.69 5.77 -7.88
CA ARG A 167 -0.71 5.34 -7.80
C ARG A 167 -1.63 6.45 -7.29
N GLU A 168 -1.27 7.10 -6.20
CA GLU A 168 -2.06 8.17 -5.59
C GLU A 168 -2.27 9.33 -6.57
N GLY A 169 -1.26 9.65 -7.38
CA GLY A 169 -1.39 10.61 -8.49
C GLY A 169 -2.21 10.12 -9.69
N ALA A 170 -2.37 8.80 -9.88
CA ALA A 170 -3.15 8.24 -10.98
C ALA A 170 -4.65 8.08 -10.66
N ALA A 171 -5.01 7.89 -9.38
CA ALA A 171 -6.38 7.62 -8.97
C ALA A 171 -7.39 8.73 -9.36
N PRO A 172 -7.11 10.04 -9.23
CA PRO A 172 -8.04 11.09 -9.60
C PRO A 172 -8.35 11.12 -11.11
N ALA A 173 -7.36 10.79 -11.96
CA ALA A 173 -7.51 10.81 -13.41
C ALA A 173 -8.39 9.66 -13.95
N LEU A 174 -8.66 8.64 -13.13
CA LEU A 174 -9.52 7.51 -13.47
C LEU A 174 -10.99 7.73 -13.09
N LEU A 175 -11.27 8.78 -12.32
CA LEU A 175 -12.62 9.15 -11.96
C LEU A 175 -13.29 9.88 -13.14
N PRO A 176 -14.60 9.69 -13.36
CA PRO A 176 -15.34 10.55 -14.27
C PRO A 176 -15.13 12.01 -13.88
N GLY A 177 -14.93 12.87 -14.89
CA GLY A 177 -14.78 14.30 -14.67
C GLY A 177 -15.96 14.87 -13.87
N PRO A 178 -15.74 15.91 -13.07
CA PRO A 178 -16.81 16.54 -12.31
C PRO A 178 -17.93 16.98 -13.27
N PRO A 179 -19.21 16.84 -12.86
CA PRO A 179 -20.31 17.40 -13.63
C PRO A 179 -20.07 18.90 -13.87
N PRO A 180 -20.45 19.46 -15.02
CA PRO A 180 -20.39 20.91 -15.23
C PRO A 180 -21.12 21.62 -14.09
N GLU A 181 -20.58 22.76 -13.63
CA GLU A 181 -21.12 23.51 -12.50
C GLU A 181 -22.64 23.73 -12.65
N GLY A 182 -23.42 23.33 -11.65
CA GLY A 182 -24.88 23.36 -11.69
C GLY A 182 -25.57 22.04 -12.09
N ALA A 183 -24.84 21.03 -12.58
CA ALA A 183 -25.37 19.69 -12.88
C ALA A 183 -25.17 18.68 -11.73
N SER A 184 -24.59 19.09 -10.60
CA SER A 184 -24.54 18.29 -9.37
C SER A 184 -25.93 18.18 -8.75
N ILE A 185 -26.77 17.32 -9.32
CA ILE A 185 -28.06 16.97 -8.72
C ILE A 185 -27.74 16.33 -7.37
N ARG A 186 -28.08 17.02 -6.27
CA ARG A 186 -28.12 16.42 -4.94
C ARG A 186 -29.03 15.20 -5.07
N PRO A 187 -28.57 13.97 -4.78
CA PRO A 187 -29.45 12.80 -4.87
C PRO A 187 -30.64 13.05 -3.96
N LEU A 188 -31.80 13.30 -4.58
CA LEU A 188 -33.05 13.39 -3.86
C LEU A 188 -33.30 12.00 -3.25
N PRO A 189 -33.81 11.89 -2.02
CA PRO A 189 -34.13 10.58 -1.46
C PRO A 189 -35.00 9.80 -2.44
N ASP A 190 -34.45 8.73 -3.03
CA ASP A 190 -35.20 7.81 -3.87
C ASP A 190 -36.25 7.12 -2.99
N HIS A 191 -37.46 7.66 -2.97
CA HIS A 191 -38.61 6.99 -2.36
C HIS A 191 -39.02 5.82 -3.26
N LEU A 192 -38.24 4.74 -3.27
CA LEU A 192 -38.65 3.47 -3.89
C LEU A 192 -39.94 2.92 -3.26
N ASP A 193 -40.27 3.36 -2.04
CA ASP A 193 -41.56 3.09 -1.39
C ASP A 193 -42.75 3.81 -2.05
N ALA A 194 -42.52 4.95 -2.72
CA ALA A 194 -43.57 5.65 -3.45
C ALA A 194 -43.93 4.93 -4.77
N LEU A 195 -42.97 4.25 -5.39
CA LEU A 195 -43.18 3.46 -6.62
C LEU A 195 -43.79 2.08 -6.35
N ARG A 196 -43.74 1.56 -5.12
CA ARG A 196 -44.41 0.29 -4.74
C ARG A 196 -45.90 0.43 -4.40
N ARG A 197 -46.44 1.65 -4.41
CA ARG A 197 -47.84 1.94 -4.04
C ARG A 197 -48.71 2.42 -5.22
N LEU A 198 -48.17 2.39 -6.44
CA LEU A 198 -48.93 2.55 -7.68
C LEU A 198 -49.06 1.18 -8.37
#